data_AF-A0A5J4P5N1-F1
#
_entry.id   AF-A0A5J4P5N1-F1
#
_cell.length_a   1.000
_cell.length_b   1.000
_cell.length_c   1.000
_cell.angle_alpha   90.00
_cell.angle_beta   90.00
_cell.angle_gamma   90.00
#
_symmetry.space_group_name_H-M   'P 1'
#
loop_
_entity.id
_entity.type
_entity.pdbx_description
1 polymer ?
#
loop_
_entity_poly.entity_id
_entity_poly.type
_entity_poly.pdbx_seq_one_letter_code
_entity_poly.pdbx_strand_id
1 'polypeptide(L)'
;IKTNKGIKLEVVNPNAAGIDVSSREMQVCVPEDRDGENNRCFRTFTEDLHLISDWLKTCGISTVAMESTGVYRVQLYMRHRTKAYQ
;
A
#
# COMPACT_ATOMS: atom_id res chain seq x y z
N ILE A 1 -25.63 -4.55 2.13
CA ILE A 1 -25.10 -5.60 3.03
C ILE A 1 -25.27 -5.12 4.47
N LYS A 2 -26.18 -5.73 5.26
CA LYS A 2 -26.42 -5.45 6.69
C LYS A 2 -25.82 -6.58 7.51
N THR A 3 -25.16 -6.30 8.63
CA THR A 3 -24.76 -7.33 9.60
C THR A 3 -25.22 -6.96 11.00
N ASN A 4 -25.69 -7.96 11.75
CA ASN A 4 -26.45 -7.82 12.99
C ASN A 4 -25.59 -7.65 14.26
N LYS A 5 -24.30 -7.29 14.18
CA LYS A 5 -23.40 -7.36 15.35
C LYS A 5 -22.21 -6.39 15.44
N GLY A 6 -22.15 -5.30 14.68
CA GLY A 6 -21.04 -4.35 14.84
C GLY A 6 -21.24 -3.04 14.08
N ILE A 7 -20.76 -1.94 14.67
CA ILE A 7 -20.70 -0.64 14.02
C ILE A 7 -19.84 -0.78 12.76
N LYS A 8 -20.41 -0.52 11.59
CA LYS A 8 -19.66 -0.46 10.34
C LYS A 8 -18.86 0.83 10.35
N LEU A 9 -17.53 0.71 10.42
CA LEU A 9 -16.65 1.87 10.30
C LEU A 9 -16.74 2.43 8.88
N GLU A 10 -16.81 3.75 8.79
CA GLU A 10 -16.76 4.45 7.52
C GLU A 10 -15.34 4.38 6.94
N VAL A 11 -15.23 4.07 5.64
CA VAL A 11 -13.96 4.10 4.92
C VAL A 11 -13.70 5.54 4.49
N VAL A 12 -12.82 6.23 5.22
CA VAL A 12 -12.48 7.64 4.95
C VAL A 12 -11.48 7.79 3.79
N ASN A 13 -10.62 6.79 3.58
CA ASN A 13 -9.62 6.77 2.50
C ASN A 13 -9.83 5.54 1.60
N PRO A 14 -10.76 5.59 0.63
CA PRO A 14 -11.09 4.44 -0.21
C PRO A 14 -10.00 4.08 -1.22
N ASN A 15 -9.06 4.99 -1.49
CA ASN A 15 -7.95 4.79 -2.43
C ASN A 15 -6.61 4.68 -1.69
N ALA A 16 -6.61 3.99 -0.55
CA ALA A 16 -5.43 3.74 0.26
C ALA A 16 -4.84 2.35 -0.05
N ALA A 17 -3.51 2.26 -0.08
CA ALA A 17 -2.77 1.00 -0.07
C ALA A 17 -1.97 0.85 1.24
N GLY A 18 -1.68 -0.39 1.60
CA GLY A 18 -0.76 -0.74 2.67
C GLY A 18 0.54 -1.31 2.11
N ILE A 19 1.68 -0.91 2.66
CA ILE A 19 2.98 -1.52 2.35
C ILE A 19 3.65 -1.95 3.65
N ASP A 20 3.97 -3.23 3.81
CA ASP A 20 4.84 -3.76 4.84
C ASP A 20 6.24 -3.97 4.25
N VAL A 21 7.25 -3.30 4.81
CA VAL A 21 8.62 -3.29 4.29
C VAL A 21 9.55 -4.05 5.21
N SER A 22 10.11 -5.15 4.69
CA SER A 22 11.21 -5.89 5.30
C SER A 22 12.54 -5.70 4.53
N SER A 23 13.60 -6.34 5.02
CA SER A 23 14.91 -6.31 4.34
C SER A 23 14.97 -7.13 3.05
N ARG A 24 14.07 -8.11 2.87
CA ARG A 24 14.10 -9.07 1.74
C ARG A 24 12.92 -8.94 0.79
N GLU A 25 11.82 -8.39 1.28
CA GLU A 25 10.56 -8.31 0.56
C GLU A 25 9.69 -7.15 1.04
N MET A 26 8.77 -6.74 0.17
CA MET A 26 7.73 -5.76 0.45
C MET A 26 6.36 -6.36 0.14
N GLN A 27 5.49 -6.40 1.14
CA GLN A 27 4.10 -6.82 0.96
C GLN A 27 3.25 -5.60 0.65
N VAL A 28 2.53 -5.60 -0.48
CA VAL A 28 1.74 -4.45 -0.93
C VAL A 28 0.28 -4.87 -1.14
N CYS A 29 -0.63 -4.20 -0.46
CA CYS A 29 -2.07 -4.42 -0.54
C CYS A 29 -2.80 -3.20 -1.11
N VAL A 30 -3.68 -3.41 -2.08
CA VAL A 30 -4.65 -2.44 -2.60
C VAL A 30 -6.08 -2.88 -2.24
N PRO A 31 -7.10 -1.99 -2.33
CA PRO A 31 -8.48 -2.38 -2.11
C PRO A 31 -8.91 -3.52 -3.06
N GLU A 32 -9.78 -4.41 -2.56
CA GLU A 32 -10.21 -5.63 -3.25
C GLU A 32 -10.88 -5.39 -4.61
N ASP A 33 -11.41 -4.19 -4.85
CA ASP A 33 -12.07 -3.80 -6.09
C ASP A 33 -11.12 -3.19 -7.13
N ARG A 34 -9.81 -3.19 -6.89
CA ARG A 34 -8.79 -2.61 -7.80
C ARG A 34 -8.09 -3.62 -8.69
N ASP A 35 -7.89 -4.83 -8.20
CA ASP A 35 -7.16 -5.88 -8.92
C ASP A 35 -7.57 -7.26 -8.39
N GLY A 36 -7.59 -8.28 -9.24
CA GLY A 36 -7.91 -9.66 -8.82
C GLY A 36 -6.84 -10.28 -7.92
N GLU A 37 -5.60 -9.79 -8.02
CA GLU A 37 -4.50 -10.08 -7.10
C GLU A 37 -4.16 -8.80 -6.33
N ASN A 38 -5.01 -8.44 -5.37
CA ASN A 38 -4.95 -7.19 -4.62
C ASN A 38 -3.90 -7.19 -3.50
N ASN A 39 -3.18 -8.29 -3.29
CA ASN A 39 -2.11 -8.43 -2.31
C ASN A 39 -0.91 -9.12 -2.97
N ARG A 40 0.20 -8.40 -3.14
CA ARG A 40 1.38 -8.87 -3.88
C ARG A 40 2.65 -8.71 -3.07
N CYS A 41 3.58 -9.65 -3.24
CA CYS A 41 4.91 -9.61 -2.64
C CYS A 41 5.94 -9.22 -3.70
N PHE A 42 6.79 -8.24 -3.38
CA PHE A 42 7.86 -7.74 -4.23
C PHE A 42 9.22 -7.92 -3.54
N ARG A 43 10.31 -7.93 -4.29
CA ARG A 43 11.66 -7.86 -3.69
C ARG A 43 11.99 -6.41 -3.30
N THR A 44 13.20 -6.19 -2.80
CA THR A 44 13.65 -4.88 -2.31
C THR A 44 14.62 -4.16 -3.26
N PHE A 45 14.71 -4.58 -4.53
CA PHE A 45 15.56 -3.93 -5.51
C PHE A 45 14.89 -2.68 -6.11
N THR A 46 15.69 -1.82 -6.74
CA THR A 46 15.18 -0.58 -7.34
C THR A 46 14.11 -0.85 -8.40
N GLU A 47 14.23 -1.93 -9.17
CA GLU A 47 13.25 -2.35 -10.19
C GLU A 47 11.89 -2.68 -9.55
N ASP A 48 11.87 -3.41 -8.44
CA ASP A 48 10.64 -3.69 -7.70
C ASP A 48 9.95 -2.40 -7.23
N LEU A 49 10.71 -1.38 -6.83
CA LEU A 49 10.14 -0.07 -6.49
C LEU A 49 9.46 0.61 -7.70
N HIS A 50 9.96 0.40 -8.93
CA HIS A 50 9.26 0.87 -10.14
C HIS A 50 7.94 0.11 -10.32
N LEU A 51 7.98 -1.22 -10.21
CA LEU A 51 6.82 -2.09 -10.38
C LEU A 51 5.72 -1.77 -9.36
N ILE A 52 6.07 -1.59 -8.09
CA ILE A 52 5.15 -1.15 -7.04
C ILE A 52 4.55 0.21 -7.42
N SER A 53 5.37 1.16 -7.85
CA SER A 53 4.90 2.51 -8.18
C SER A 53 3.90 2.52 -9.32
N ASP A 54 4.18 1.79 -10.40
CA ASP A 54 3.32 1.76 -11.57
C ASP A 54 2.06 0.93 -11.33
N TRP A 55 2.14 -0.12 -10.51
CA TRP A 55 0.97 -0.86 -10.08
C TRP A 55 0.03 -0.01 -9.21
N LEU A 56 0.55 0.71 -8.21
CA LEU A 56 -0.25 1.60 -7.36
C LEU A 56 -0.95 2.70 -8.18
N LYS A 57 -0.30 3.25 -9.21
CA LYS A 57 -0.94 4.21 -10.14
C LYS A 57 -2.06 3.56 -10.94
N THR A 58 -1.84 2.35 -11.46
CA THR A 58 -2.84 1.59 -12.22
C THR A 58 -4.08 1.29 -11.37
N CYS A 59 -3.87 0.97 -10.09
CA CYS A 59 -4.93 0.75 -9.11
C CYS A 59 -5.58 2.05 -8.59
N GLY A 60 -5.18 3.23 -9.07
CA GLY A 60 -5.75 4.51 -8.65
C GLY A 60 -5.49 4.89 -7.20
N ILE A 61 -4.39 4.41 -6.61
CA ILE A 61 -4.03 4.66 -5.21
C ILE A 61 -3.55 6.10 -5.04
N SER A 62 -4.12 6.81 -4.07
CA SER A 62 -3.78 8.20 -3.74
C SER A 62 -3.10 8.36 -2.39
N THR A 63 -3.21 7.36 -1.50
CA THR A 63 -2.54 7.36 -0.20
C THR A 63 -1.94 6.00 0.08
N VAL A 64 -0.80 5.99 0.77
CA VAL A 64 -0.12 4.76 1.16
C VAL A 64 0.20 4.83 2.64
N ALA A 65 -0.29 3.86 3.40
CA ALA A 65 0.19 3.58 4.74
C ALA A 65 1.38 2.62 4.64
N MET A 66 2.46 2.92 5.36
CA MET A 66 3.68 2.10 5.30
C MET A 66 4.05 1.64 6.70
N GLU A 67 4.33 0.36 6.85
CA GLU A 67 4.96 -0.26 8.00
C GLU A 67 6.41 -0.61 7.59
N SER A 68 7.35 -0.38 8.49
CA SER A 68 8.77 -0.65 8.29
C SER A 68 9.45 -0.47 9.63
N THR A 69 10.17 -1.49 10.03
CA THR A 69 11.03 -1.48 11.20
C THR A 69 12.42 -0.95 10.80
N GLY A 70 12.57 0.36 10.58
CA GLY A 70 13.87 1.01 10.34
C GLY A 70 13.89 2.12 9.29
N VAL A 71 15.09 2.40 8.75
CA VAL A 71 15.36 3.53 7.82
C VAL A 71 14.84 3.30 6.38
N TYR A 72 14.33 2.11 6.06
CA TYR A 72 13.86 1.75 4.72
C TYR A 72 12.66 2.59 4.24
N ARG A 73 11.92 3.22 5.16
CA ARG A 73 10.83 4.18 4.85
C ARG A 73 11.28 5.37 3.99
N VAL A 74 12.54 5.82 4.15
CA VAL A 74 13.04 7.02 3.46
C VAL A 74 13.09 6.81 1.94
N GLN A 75 13.42 5.61 1.48
CA GLN A 75 13.61 5.31 0.06
C GLN A 75 12.29 5.32 -0.72
N LEU A 76 11.21 4.80 -0.13
CA LEU A 76 9.87 4.90 -0.73
C LEU A 76 9.26 6.30 -0.57
N TYR A 77 9.44 6.97 0.57
CA TYR A 77 8.91 8.33 0.79
C TYR A 77 9.47 9.36 -0.20
N MET A 78 10.78 9.31 -0.48
CA MET A 78 11.41 10.22 -1.45
C MET A 78 10.85 10.03 -2.87
N ARG A 79 10.33 8.83 -3.17
CA ARG A 79 9.88 8.44 -4.51
C ARG A 79 8.38 8.61 -4.72
N HIS A 80 7.60 8.53 -3.65
CA HIS A 80 6.16 8.75 -3.66
C HIS A 80 5.82 10.09 -2.98
N ARG A 81 5.52 11.14 -3.75
CA ARG A 81 4.92 12.39 -3.24
C ARG A 81 3.44 12.21 -2.89
N THR A 82 3.13 11.25 -2.02
CA THR A 82 1.80 11.02 -1.48
C THR A 82 1.86 11.09 0.04
N LYS A 83 0.85 11.71 0.64
CA LYS A 83 0.83 12.07 2.07
C LYS A 83 1.01 10.80 2.91
N ALA A 84 2.18 10.66 3.53
CA ALA A 84 2.43 9.66 4.55
C ALA A 84 1.75 10.12 5.84
N TYR A 85 0.86 9.31 6.39
CA TYR A 85 0.32 9.51 7.73
C TYR A 85 1.00 8.49 8.66
N GLN A 86 1.44 8.98 9.83
CA GLN A 86 1.89 8.16 10.96
C GLN A 86 0.70 7.53 11.66
#